data_AF-A0A259NAE5-F1
#
_entry.id   AF-A0A259NAE5-F1
#
_cell.length_a   1.000
_cell.length_b   1.000
_cell.length_c   1.000
_cell.angle_alpha   90.00
_cell.angle_beta   90.00
_cell.angle_gamma   90.00
#
_symmetry.space_group_name_H-M   'P 1'
#
loop_
_entity.id
_entity.type
_entity.pdbx_description
1 polymer ?
#
loop_
_entity_poly.entity_id
_entity_poly.type
_entity_poly.pdbx_seq_one_letter_code
_entity_poly.pdbx_strand_id
1 'polypeptide(L)'
;MARRWVAGLSATFTMCASPCELKCVSAMVLNKKTIVLGYHIFMKRIFLYLLVYCFTINGNAGDLPDLGDSSANYLSTQDESALGRQVMMEIRSDPAYFTDPESVDFVNHVAGRLLAVSEDAVGMHFEVFILQDPTLNAFAMPGGYIGVHTGLILAAENESELASVLAHEISHVTQHHVAREMEAQSQNMPLTLAAMAAALLAARSSPDAAVGGIMGAQAGAIQAQLNSSRGYEREADRLGIQRLVHSGYDPRAMWTFFEKLQHYDSFYEGVPAFLQTHPLTTERLAEIQNRLQNVPYRQVQDGPNFQMIRSRIKALVGTPNEAVRSFAGEELNPKYPQDQPEIYGYAEYTEALQKLDSIRLYAKVNPMFLSLNAAIVHDEGKLELALDLYRQALAQYPDERALNYGFIKTMLDLHRDQEALNFIHKRISYNQQDAKLYDYEARGFAALNQQLLSHQALAYYYEHMDNFSAALDQLQIALKAGDGDFYQKSSVEAQINTLKNVLLADKANRKK
;
A
#
# COMPACT_ATOMS: atom_id res chain seq x y z
N MET A 1 -51.80 6.49 -60.82
CA MET A 1 -53.16 7.04 -60.65
C MET A 1 -53.02 8.53 -60.31
N ALA A 2 -53.11 9.39 -61.33
CA ALA A 2 -54.16 10.42 -61.53
C ALA A 2 -53.93 11.72 -60.71
N ARG A 3 -53.36 12.77 -61.35
CA ARG A 3 -54.01 14.04 -61.82
C ARG A 3 -54.30 15.04 -60.67
N ARG A 4 -53.59 16.18 -60.50
CA ARG A 4 -53.39 17.43 -61.29
C ARG A 4 -54.55 18.45 -61.12
N TRP A 5 -54.17 19.76 -61.05
CA TRP A 5 -54.91 21.04 -61.29
C TRP A 5 -55.15 21.93 -60.05
N VAL A 6 -54.95 23.27 -60.03
CA VAL A 6 -54.31 24.29 -60.89
C VAL A 6 -54.37 25.68 -60.18
N ALA A 7 -53.39 26.57 -60.47
CA ALA A 7 -53.33 28.06 -60.52
C ALA A 7 -54.04 28.96 -59.46
N GLY A 8 -53.60 30.18 -59.13
CA GLY A 8 -52.58 31.11 -59.66
C GLY A 8 -53.03 32.58 -59.45
N LEU A 9 -52.10 33.53 -59.62
CA LEU A 9 -52.23 35.02 -59.67
C LEU A 9 -52.42 35.76 -58.33
N SER A 10 -51.97 37.00 -58.07
CA SER A 10 -50.84 37.88 -58.44
C SER A 10 -51.26 39.32 -58.07
N ALA A 11 -50.34 40.09 -57.50
CA ALA A 11 -50.15 41.55 -57.68
C ALA A 11 -50.94 42.62 -56.88
N THR A 12 -50.12 43.50 -56.26
CA THR A 12 -50.15 44.99 -56.23
C THR A 12 -50.99 45.82 -55.24
N PHE A 13 -50.27 46.39 -54.26
CA PHE A 13 -50.19 47.80 -53.81
C PHE A 13 -51.36 48.79 -54.05
N THR A 14 -51.82 49.47 -52.99
CA THR A 14 -51.99 50.95 -52.99
C THR A 14 -52.04 51.56 -51.56
N MET A 15 -51.50 52.78 -51.45
CA MET A 15 -51.25 53.64 -50.28
C MET A 15 -52.51 54.19 -49.58
N CYS A 16 -52.40 54.60 -48.30
CA CYS A 16 -52.25 56.02 -47.87
C CYS A 16 -52.99 56.39 -46.55
N ALA A 17 -52.27 57.18 -45.73
CA ALA A 17 -52.71 58.21 -44.77
C ALA A 17 -53.37 57.86 -43.41
N SER A 18 -52.72 58.39 -42.37
CA SER A 18 -53.11 58.60 -40.96
C SER A 18 -54.20 59.70 -40.80
N PRO A 19 -54.62 60.17 -39.60
CA PRO A 19 -54.19 59.87 -38.22
C PRO A 19 -55.34 59.70 -37.18
N CYS A 20 -54.95 59.40 -35.92
CA CYS A 20 -55.57 59.83 -34.65
C CYS A 20 -55.92 58.68 -33.66
N GLU A 21 -54.89 58.11 -33.03
CA GLU A 21 -55.01 57.40 -31.75
C GLU A 21 -54.12 58.10 -30.72
N LEU A 22 -54.68 58.88 -29.81
CA LEU A 22 -53.99 59.31 -28.58
C LEU A 22 -55.00 59.91 -27.61
N LYS A 23 -55.59 59.07 -26.75
CA LYS A 23 -56.08 59.39 -25.39
C LYS A 23 -56.83 58.19 -24.78
N CYS A 24 -56.13 57.09 -24.51
CA CYS A 24 -56.61 56.09 -23.53
C CYS A 24 -55.52 55.27 -22.82
N VAL A 25 -54.22 55.49 -23.06
CA VAL A 25 -53.15 54.64 -22.48
C VAL A 25 -52.43 55.26 -21.25
N SER A 26 -52.71 56.52 -20.87
CA SER A 26 -51.91 57.19 -19.83
C SER A 26 -52.17 56.78 -18.38
N ALA A 27 -53.18 55.99 -18.04
CA ALA A 27 -53.46 55.65 -16.63
C ALA A 27 -52.86 54.31 -16.15
N MET A 28 -52.51 53.39 -17.04
CA MET A 28 -52.05 52.04 -16.66
C MET A 28 -50.52 51.84 -16.70
N VAL A 29 -49.78 52.77 -17.31
CA VAL A 29 -48.30 52.68 -17.44
C VAL A 29 -47.57 53.28 -16.22
N LEU A 30 -48.24 54.13 -15.43
CA LEU A 30 -47.63 54.81 -14.29
C LEU A 30 -47.48 53.94 -13.03
N ASN A 31 -48.12 52.76 -12.95
CA ASN A 31 -48.01 51.88 -11.79
C ASN A 31 -46.99 50.73 -11.94
N LYS A 32 -46.62 50.35 -13.18
CA LYS A 32 -45.57 49.33 -13.42
C LYS A 32 -44.15 49.91 -13.28
N LYS A 33 -43.92 51.17 -13.67
CA LYS A 33 -42.57 51.78 -13.59
C LYS A 33 -42.12 52.04 -12.16
N THR A 34 -43.01 52.40 -11.24
CA THR A 34 -42.69 52.63 -9.83
C THR A 34 -42.38 51.33 -9.07
N ILE A 35 -43.08 50.23 -9.37
CA ILE A 35 -42.83 48.92 -8.74
C ILE A 35 -41.50 48.30 -9.24
N VAL A 36 -41.21 48.39 -10.55
CA VAL A 36 -39.94 47.88 -11.12
C VAL A 36 -38.75 48.72 -10.68
N LEU A 37 -38.90 50.05 -10.55
CA LEU A 37 -37.85 50.93 -10.04
C LEU A 37 -37.58 50.68 -8.54
N GLY A 38 -38.62 50.45 -7.74
CA GLY A 38 -38.49 50.07 -6.33
C GLY A 38 -37.75 48.74 -6.13
N TYR A 39 -38.05 47.73 -6.97
CA TYR A 39 -37.39 46.42 -6.92
C TYR A 39 -35.92 46.50 -7.33
N HIS A 40 -35.57 47.30 -8.33
CA HIS A 40 -34.18 47.51 -8.74
C HIS A 40 -33.36 48.32 -7.72
N ILE A 41 -33.98 49.29 -7.03
CA ILE A 41 -33.31 50.04 -5.96
C ILE A 41 -33.10 49.16 -4.72
N PHE A 42 -34.07 48.30 -4.38
CA PHE A 42 -33.97 47.35 -3.27
C PHE A 42 -32.92 46.26 -3.52
N MET A 43 -32.91 45.65 -4.72
CA MET A 43 -31.90 44.67 -5.12
C MET A 43 -30.49 45.28 -5.21
N LYS A 44 -30.33 46.51 -5.72
CA LYS A 44 -29.02 47.19 -5.73
C LYS A 44 -28.51 47.50 -4.33
N ARG A 45 -29.38 47.81 -3.37
CA ARG A 45 -28.99 48.03 -1.97
C ARG A 45 -28.57 46.72 -1.30
N ILE A 46 -29.29 45.62 -1.49
CA ILE A 46 -28.89 44.30 -0.99
C ILE A 46 -27.55 43.85 -1.59
N PHE A 47 -27.36 44.07 -2.89
CA PHE A 47 -26.10 43.77 -3.56
C PHE A 47 -24.94 44.63 -3.05
N LEU A 48 -25.18 45.92 -2.76
CA LEU A 48 -24.18 46.82 -2.17
C LEU A 48 -23.85 46.45 -0.71
N TYR A 49 -24.84 46.02 0.09
CA TYR A 49 -24.59 45.54 1.46
C TYR A 49 -23.84 44.21 1.47
N LEU A 50 -24.12 43.29 0.53
CA LEU A 50 -23.34 42.05 0.34
C LEU A 50 -21.92 42.32 -0.15
N LEU A 51 -21.72 43.31 -1.04
CA LEU A 51 -20.39 43.72 -1.51
C LEU A 51 -19.57 44.39 -0.40
N VAL A 52 -20.19 45.22 0.44
CA VAL A 52 -19.52 45.85 1.59
C VAL A 52 -19.23 44.83 2.70
N TYR A 53 -20.09 43.82 2.90
CA TYR A 53 -19.82 42.71 3.83
C TYR A 53 -18.71 41.79 3.33
N CYS A 54 -18.52 41.65 2.01
CA CYS A 54 -17.39 40.93 1.42
C CYS A 54 -16.05 41.67 1.53
N PHE A 55 -16.06 43.00 1.75
CA PHE A 55 -14.85 43.83 1.75
C PHE A 55 -14.35 44.26 3.15
N THR A 56 -15.03 43.88 4.24
CA THR A 56 -14.58 44.18 5.62
C THR A 56 -14.05 42.97 6.38
N ILE A 57 -13.76 41.86 5.70
CA ILE A 57 -12.89 40.82 6.24
C ILE A 57 -11.45 41.32 6.02
N ASN A 58 -10.90 42.02 7.02
CA ASN A 58 -9.45 42.22 7.12
C ASN A 58 -8.82 40.84 7.37
N GLY A 59 -8.53 40.11 6.29
CA GLY A 59 -7.59 39.00 6.33
C GLY A 59 -6.23 39.56 6.69
N ASN A 60 -5.67 39.11 7.81
CA ASN A 60 -4.26 39.31 8.11
C ASN A 60 -3.44 38.83 6.90
N ALA A 61 -2.64 39.73 6.34
CA ALA A 61 -1.69 39.43 5.28
C ALA A 61 -0.49 38.67 5.85
N GLY A 62 -0.73 37.42 6.23
CA GLY A 62 0.25 36.51 6.81
C GLY A 62 -0.28 35.09 6.76
N ASP A 63 -0.50 34.61 5.54
CA ASP A 63 -0.44 33.21 5.11
C ASP A 63 -0.97 33.18 3.68
N LEU A 64 -0.05 33.20 2.71
CA LEU A 64 -0.38 32.71 1.39
C LEU A 64 -0.79 31.24 1.59
N PRO A 65 -1.98 30.81 1.13
CA PRO A 65 -2.34 29.40 1.17
C PRO A 65 -1.25 28.62 0.46
N ASP A 66 -0.60 27.71 1.17
CA ASP A 66 0.23 26.70 0.54
C ASP A 66 -0.66 26.01 -0.50
N LEU A 67 -0.28 26.08 -1.78
CA LEU A 67 -0.93 25.32 -2.85
C LEU A 67 -0.47 23.86 -2.77
N GLY A 68 -0.44 23.32 -1.55
CA GLY A 68 -0.17 21.92 -1.25
C GLY A 68 -1.35 21.05 -1.67
N ASP A 69 -1.11 19.74 -1.69
CA ASP A 69 -2.09 18.71 -2.03
C ASP A 69 -3.36 18.86 -1.18
N SER A 70 -4.51 19.13 -1.82
CA SER A 70 -5.77 19.35 -1.13
C SER A 70 -6.21 18.14 -0.30
N SER A 71 -5.76 16.94 -0.68
CA SER A 71 -6.05 15.69 0.01
C SER A 71 -5.45 15.62 1.42
N ALA A 72 -4.36 16.37 1.69
CA ALA A 72 -3.78 16.49 3.02
C ALA A 72 -4.73 17.15 4.04
N ASN A 73 -5.75 17.88 3.58
CA ASN A 73 -6.80 18.42 4.45
C ASN A 73 -7.83 17.37 4.87
N TYR A 74 -7.92 16.24 4.18
CA TYR A 74 -8.85 15.15 4.48
C TYR A 74 -8.17 14.02 5.24
N LEU A 75 -6.98 13.62 4.79
CA LEU A 75 -6.14 12.64 5.46
C LEU A 75 -4.70 13.15 5.44
N SER A 76 -4.25 13.73 6.55
CA SER A 76 -2.87 14.21 6.65
C SER A 76 -1.89 13.03 6.63
N THR A 77 -0.63 13.24 6.28
CA THR A 77 0.41 12.19 6.32
C THR A 77 0.53 11.54 7.70
N GLN A 78 0.28 12.31 8.77
CA GLN A 78 0.27 11.79 10.14
C GLN A 78 -0.93 10.87 10.40
N ASP A 79 -2.10 11.21 9.86
CA ASP A 79 -3.31 10.40 9.96
C ASP A 79 -3.20 9.13 9.09
N GLU A 80 -2.62 9.23 7.89
CA GLU A 80 -2.29 8.07 7.05
C GLU A 80 -1.39 7.08 7.79
N SER A 81 -0.32 7.59 8.41
CA SER A 81 0.61 6.78 9.19
C SER A 81 -0.07 6.13 10.40
N ALA A 82 -0.91 6.87 11.14
CA ALA A 82 -1.65 6.33 12.29
C ALA A 82 -2.66 5.25 11.88
N LEU A 83 -3.37 5.46 10.76
CA LEU A 83 -4.30 4.49 10.21
C LEU A 83 -3.59 3.22 9.73
N GLY A 84 -2.48 3.37 9.00
CA GLY A 84 -1.64 2.26 8.55
C GLY A 84 -1.15 1.39 9.71
N ARG A 85 -0.61 2.01 10.76
CA ARG A 85 -0.18 1.31 11.99
C ARG A 85 -1.32 0.51 12.62
N GLN A 86 -2.52 1.08 12.67
CA GLN A 86 -3.68 0.39 13.24
C GLN A 86 -4.06 -0.85 12.44
N VAL A 87 -4.14 -0.75 11.11
CA VAL A 87 -4.46 -1.88 10.24
C VAL A 87 -3.36 -2.94 10.31
N MET A 88 -2.09 -2.52 10.37
CA MET A 88 -0.96 -3.44 10.49
C MET A 88 -0.95 -4.24 11.79
N MET A 89 -1.45 -3.69 12.90
CA MET A 89 -1.60 -4.47 14.14
C MET A 89 -2.55 -5.66 13.95
N GLU A 90 -3.65 -5.48 13.23
CA GLU A 90 -4.60 -6.56 12.91
C GLU A 90 -3.98 -7.56 11.95
N ILE A 91 -3.36 -7.08 10.86
CA ILE A 91 -2.69 -7.92 9.86
C ILE A 91 -1.58 -8.78 10.48
N ARG A 92 -0.70 -8.20 11.29
CA ARG A 92 0.42 -8.92 11.95
C ARG A 92 -0.06 -9.98 12.94
N SER A 93 -1.32 -9.90 13.39
CA SER A 93 -1.94 -10.92 14.24
C SER A 93 -2.61 -12.04 13.47
N ASP A 94 -2.80 -11.87 12.15
CA ASP A 94 -3.42 -12.87 11.29
C ASP A 94 -2.43 -14.04 11.04
N PRO A 95 -2.88 -15.30 11.14
CA PRO A 95 -2.05 -16.47 10.80
C PRO A 95 -1.48 -16.46 9.37
N ALA A 96 -2.10 -15.72 8.45
CA ALA A 96 -1.60 -15.55 7.09
C ALA A 96 -0.40 -14.60 7.00
N TYR A 97 -0.07 -13.83 8.05
CA TYR A 97 1.11 -12.96 8.04
C TYR A 97 2.39 -13.80 7.95
N PHE A 98 3.13 -13.63 6.85
CA PHE A 98 4.27 -14.47 6.53
C PHE A 98 5.56 -13.90 7.13
N THR A 99 6.15 -14.61 8.10
CA THR A 99 7.28 -14.11 8.91
C THR A 99 8.65 -14.64 8.49
N ASP A 100 8.74 -15.32 7.34
CA ASP A 100 10.00 -15.88 6.87
C ASP A 100 11.01 -14.77 6.53
N PRO A 101 12.15 -14.66 7.25
CA PRO A 101 13.04 -13.51 7.13
C PRO A 101 13.67 -13.40 5.74
N GLU A 102 14.01 -14.51 5.09
CA GLU A 102 14.65 -14.49 3.76
C GLU A 102 13.68 -13.99 2.68
N SER A 103 12.43 -14.46 2.71
CA SER A 103 11.38 -14.01 1.78
C SER A 103 11.02 -12.54 2.00
N VAL A 104 10.87 -12.13 3.26
CA VAL A 104 10.54 -10.74 3.61
C VAL A 104 11.72 -9.79 3.28
N ASP A 105 12.96 -10.19 3.56
CA ASP A 105 14.14 -9.41 3.17
C ASP A 105 14.25 -9.23 1.67
N PHE A 106 13.99 -10.30 0.92
CA PHE A 106 14.06 -10.24 -0.54
C PHE A 106 13.08 -9.21 -1.11
N VAL A 107 11.80 -9.25 -0.71
CA VAL A 107 10.81 -8.29 -1.23
C VAL A 107 11.11 -6.85 -0.79
N ASN A 108 11.63 -6.66 0.44
CA ASN A 108 12.05 -5.34 0.92
C ASN A 108 13.33 -4.86 0.21
N HIS A 109 14.22 -5.75 -0.22
CA HIS A 109 15.38 -5.39 -1.04
C HIS A 109 14.94 -4.90 -2.42
N VAL A 110 13.99 -5.60 -3.06
CA VAL A 110 13.42 -5.17 -4.34
C VAL A 110 12.76 -3.80 -4.20
N ALA A 111 11.93 -3.61 -3.17
CA ALA A 111 11.30 -2.32 -2.87
C ALA A 111 12.32 -1.22 -2.56
N GLY A 112 13.34 -1.51 -1.74
CA GLY A 112 14.41 -0.58 -1.40
C GLY A 112 15.18 -0.10 -2.63
N ARG A 113 15.43 -0.98 -3.61
CA ARG A 113 16.06 -0.62 -4.89
C ARG A 113 15.16 0.30 -5.74
N LEU A 114 13.84 0.13 -5.70
CA LEU A 114 12.88 1.03 -6.36
C LEU A 114 12.78 2.38 -5.62
N LEU A 115 12.77 2.36 -4.29
CA LEU A 115 12.69 3.56 -3.46
C LEU A 115 13.96 4.41 -3.54
N ALA A 116 15.13 3.79 -3.70
CA ALA A 116 16.41 4.49 -3.85
C ALA A 116 16.47 5.43 -5.08
N VAL A 117 15.57 5.23 -6.06
CA VAL A 117 15.43 6.07 -7.26
C VAL A 117 14.14 6.89 -7.29
N SER A 118 13.39 6.91 -6.17
CA SER A 118 12.10 7.59 -6.05
C SER A 118 12.25 8.86 -5.20
N GLU A 119 12.47 10.01 -5.85
CA GLU A 119 12.63 11.30 -5.16
C GLU A 119 11.36 11.73 -4.41
N ASP A 120 10.19 11.31 -4.89
CA ASP A 120 8.88 11.55 -4.29
C ASP A 120 8.59 10.67 -3.06
N ALA A 121 9.45 9.68 -2.77
CA ALA A 121 9.36 8.83 -1.59
C ALA A 121 10.21 9.33 -0.41
N VAL A 122 10.99 10.41 -0.58
CA VAL A 122 11.94 10.88 0.44
C VAL A 122 11.20 11.32 1.71
N GLY A 123 11.60 10.74 2.85
CA GLY A 123 11.02 11.04 4.16
C GLY A 123 9.72 10.27 4.46
N MET A 124 9.23 9.45 3.52
CA MET A 124 8.13 8.54 3.77
C MET A 124 8.63 7.21 4.34
N HIS A 125 7.82 6.59 5.19
CA HIS A 125 8.04 5.23 5.66
C HIS A 125 7.56 4.25 4.60
N PHE A 126 8.29 3.14 4.40
CA PHE A 126 7.86 2.04 3.56
C PHE A 126 8.16 0.70 4.23
N GLU A 127 7.17 -0.19 4.23
CA GLU A 127 7.32 -1.57 4.65
C GLU A 127 6.57 -2.48 3.69
N VAL A 128 7.29 -3.43 3.08
CA VAL A 128 6.66 -4.48 2.28
C VAL A 128 6.52 -5.73 3.14
N PHE A 129 5.31 -6.25 3.24
CA PHE A 129 5.01 -7.49 3.97
C PHE A 129 4.35 -8.52 3.05
N ILE A 130 4.43 -9.79 3.45
CA ILE A 130 3.92 -10.91 2.67
C ILE A 130 2.73 -11.52 3.41
N LEU A 131 1.68 -11.85 2.66
CA LEU A 131 0.55 -12.64 3.14
C LEU A 131 0.56 -14.00 2.46
N GLN A 132 0.44 -15.06 3.26
CA GLN A 132 0.21 -16.42 2.81
C GLN A 132 -1.20 -16.56 2.27
N ASP A 133 -1.34 -16.15 1.01
CA ASP A 133 -2.58 -16.22 0.24
C ASP A 133 -2.21 -16.67 -1.20
N PRO A 134 -2.87 -17.70 -1.75
CA PRO A 134 -2.60 -18.20 -3.09
C PRO A 134 -3.15 -17.31 -4.21
N THR A 135 -3.97 -16.30 -3.90
CA THR A 135 -4.50 -15.35 -4.88
C THR A 135 -3.39 -14.42 -5.39
N LEU A 136 -3.52 -14.00 -6.66
CA LEU A 136 -2.60 -13.05 -7.27
C LEU A 136 -3.05 -11.64 -6.85
N ASN A 137 -2.46 -11.14 -5.77
CA ASN A 137 -2.73 -9.80 -5.26
C ASN A 137 -1.50 -9.10 -4.70
N ALA A 138 -1.52 -7.78 -4.77
CA ALA A 138 -0.71 -6.85 -4.01
C ALA A 138 -1.53 -5.59 -3.77
N PHE A 139 -1.23 -4.84 -2.71
CA PHE A 139 -1.96 -3.62 -2.39
C PHE A 139 -1.13 -2.67 -1.53
N ALA A 140 -1.30 -1.38 -1.77
CA ALA A 140 -0.80 -0.32 -0.91
C ALA A 140 -1.84 0.11 0.14
N MET A 141 -1.36 0.36 1.36
CA MET A 141 -2.12 0.94 2.46
C MET A 141 -1.55 2.30 2.87
N PRO A 142 -2.36 3.17 3.51
CA PRO A 142 -1.88 4.41 4.11
C PRO A 142 -0.68 4.17 5.04
N GLY A 143 0.24 5.14 5.10
CA GLY A 143 1.45 5.03 5.92
C GLY A 143 2.60 4.24 5.28
N GLY A 144 2.45 3.86 4.00
CA GLY A 144 3.49 3.23 3.19
C GLY A 144 3.68 1.74 3.41
N TYR A 145 2.65 1.06 3.93
CA TYR A 145 2.65 -0.40 4.02
C TYR A 145 2.17 -0.99 2.69
N ILE A 146 2.91 -1.96 2.15
CA ILE A 146 2.57 -2.65 0.90
C ILE A 146 2.47 -4.14 1.19
N GLY A 147 1.28 -4.72 0.99
CA GLY A 147 1.05 -6.16 1.11
C GLY A 147 1.24 -6.86 -0.22
N VAL A 148 1.89 -8.02 -0.20
CA VAL A 148 2.04 -8.89 -1.39
C VAL A 148 1.62 -10.31 -1.04
N HIS A 149 0.79 -10.92 -1.86
CA HIS A 149 0.37 -12.30 -1.65
C HIS A 149 1.41 -13.29 -2.18
N THR A 150 1.56 -14.42 -1.49
CA THR A 150 2.44 -15.50 -1.94
C THR A 150 2.10 -15.99 -3.34
N GLY A 151 0.81 -16.02 -3.72
CA GLY A 151 0.37 -16.38 -5.06
C GLY A 151 0.92 -15.45 -6.15
N LEU A 152 1.03 -14.15 -5.88
CA LEU A 152 1.63 -13.18 -6.81
C LEU A 152 3.13 -13.44 -7.00
N ILE A 153 3.86 -13.67 -5.91
CA ILE A 153 5.31 -13.95 -5.96
C ILE A 153 5.57 -15.26 -6.72
N LEU A 154 4.72 -16.28 -6.51
CA LEU A 154 4.80 -17.56 -7.21
C LEU A 154 4.42 -17.47 -8.71
N ALA A 155 3.56 -16.52 -9.09
CA ALA A 155 3.15 -16.29 -10.47
C ALA A 155 4.16 -15.46 -11.28
N ALA A 156 5.00 -14.68 -10.61
CA ALA A 156 6.08 -13.94 -11.24
C ALA A 156 7.20 -14.89 -11.73
N GLU A 157 7.59 -14.73 -12.99
CA GLU A 157 8.62 -15.56 -13.63
C GLU A 157 10.04 -15.05 -13.36
N ASN A 158 10.18 -13.76 -13.10
CA ASN A 158 11.45 -13.08 -12.85
C ASN A 158 11.32 -11.96 -11.82
N GLU A 159 12.46 -11.45 -11.34
CA GLU A 159 12.51 -10.39 -10.34
C GLU A 159 11.92 -9.08 -10.87
N SER A 160 12.08 -8.81 -12.16
CA SER A 160 11.54 -7.59 -12.79
C SER A 160 10.00 -7.59 -12.83
N GLU A 161 9.35 -8.75 -12.97
CA GLU A 161 7.88 -8.85 -12.90
C GLU A 161 7.38 -8.52 -11.49
N LEU A 162 7.98 -9.09 -10.45
CA LEU A 162 7.65 -8.72 -9.07
C LEU A 162 7.95 -7.23 -8.80
N ALA A 163 9.10 -6.74 -9.24
CA ALA A 163 9.47 -5.35 -9.11
C ALA A 163 8.46 -4.43 -9.81
N SER A 164 7.85 -4.87 -10.92
CA SER A 164 6.85 -4.08 -11.64
C SER A 164 5.58 -3.85 -10.84
N VAL A 165 5.11 -4.86 -10.13
CA VAL A 165 3.98 -4.76 -9.20
C VAL A 165 4.36 -3.87 -8.02
N LEU A 166 5.52 -4.08 -7.41
CA LEU A 166 5.97 -3.24 -6.30
C LEU A 166 6.15 -1.77 -6.71
N ALA A 167 6.66 -1.51 -7.93
CA ALA A 167 6.79 -0.17 -8.46
C ALA A 167 5.42 0.50 -8.67
N HIS A 168 4.41 -0.27 -9.09
CA HIS A 168 3.02 0.18 -9.18
C HIS A 168 2.47 0.55 -7.79
N GLU A 169 2.60 -0.33 -6.80
CA GLU A 169 2.12 -0.08 -5.43
C GLU A 169 2.85 1.07 -4.74
N ILE A 170 4.18 1.20 -4.92
CA ILE A 170 4.93 2.36 -4.43
C ILE A 170 4.37 3.65 -5.04
N SER A 171 3.97 3.62 -6.31
CA SER A 171 3.34 4.77 -6.97
C SER A 171 1.97 5.11 -6.36
N HIS A 172 1.22 4.13 -5.86
CA HIS A 172 -0.01 4.42 -5.12
C HIS A 172 0.25 5.15 -3.80
N VAL A 173 1.31 4.78 -3.09
CA VAL A 173 1.71 5.42 -1.84
C VAL A 173 2.22 6.83 -2.09
N THR A 174 3.23 7.02 -2.95
CA THR A 174 3.87 8.34 -3.14
C THR A 174 2.91 9.38 -3.69
N GLN A 175 1.91 8.93 -4.46
CA GLN A 175 0.89 9.79 -5.01
C GLN A 175 -0.36 9.89 -4.12
N HIS A 176 -0.34 9.42 -2.87
CA HIS A 176 -1.44 9.51 -1.92
C HIS A 176 -2.80 9.09 -2.51
N HIS A 177 -2.84 8.05 -3.35
CA HIS A 177 -4.04 7.67 -4.11
C HIS A 177 -5.22 7.34 -3.17
N VAL A 178 -4.95 6.76 -2.00
CA VAL A 178 -5.99 6.47 -1.00
C VAL A 178 -6.58 7.76 -0.43
N ALA A 179 -5.76 8.73 -0.01
CA ALA A 179 -6.25 10.01 0.50
C ALA A 179 -7.00 10.80 -0.57
N ARG A 180 -6.49 10.85 -1.81
CA ARG A 180 -7.14 11.54 -2.94
C ARG A 180 -8.47 10.88 -3.32
N GLU A 181 -8.56 9.55 -3.27
CA GLU A 181 -9.83 8.83 -3.48
C GLU A 181 -10.84 9.11 -2.36
N MET A 182 -10.39 9.12 -1.09
CA MET A 182 -11.25 9.47 0.05
C MET A 182 -11.74 10.92 -0.04
N GLU A 183 -10.88 11.86 -0.43
CA GLU A 183 -11.24 13.25 -0.68
C GLU A 183 -12.31 13.32 -1.80
N ALA A 184 -12.07 12.69 -2.94
CA ALA A 184 -13.00 12.68 -4.07
C ALA A 184 -14.37 12.10 -3.69
N GLN A 185 -14.40 11.01 -2.91
CA GLN A 185 -15.64 10.45 -2.39
C GLN A 185 -16.38 11.44 -1.48
N SER A 186 -15.66 12.12 -0.57
CA SER A 186 -16.25 13.10 0.33
C SER A 186 -16.83 14.32 -0.40
N GLN A 187 -16.16 14.82 -1.44
CA GLN A 187 -16.62 15.95 -2.24
C GLN A 187 -17.86 15.63 -3.08
N ASN A 188 -18.04 14.36 -3.45
CA ASN A 188 -19.21 13.90 -4.19
C ASN A 188 -20.43 13.68 -3.28
N MET A 189 -20.26 13.49 -1.98
CA MET A 189 -21.37 13.25 -1.04
C MET A 189 -22.45 14.35 -1.04
N PRO A 190 -22.13 15.66 -0.99
CA PRO A 190 -23.12 16.73 -1.10
C PRO A 190 -23.90 16.72 -2.41
N LEU A 191 -23.23 16.42 -3.53
CA LEU A 191 -23.87 16.33 -4.85
C LEU A 191 -24.83 15.13 -4.90
N THR A 192 -24.41 13.99 -4.34
CA THR A 192 -25.25 12.79 -4.22
C THR A 192 -26.47 13.07 -3.34
N LEU A 193 -26.28 13.77 -2.22
CA LEU A 193 -27.36 14.19 -1.31
C LEU A 193 -28.30 15.21 -1.96
N ALA A 194 -27.77 16.17 -2.71
CA ALA A 194 -28.56 17.15 -3.46
C ALA A 194 -29.37 16.49 -4.57
N ALA A 195 -28.80 15.53 -5.29
CA ALA A 195 -29.49 14.75 -6.30
C ALA A 195 -30.58 13.87 -5.69
N MET A 196 -30.33 13.26 -4.53
CA MET A 196 -31.33 12.52 -3.77
C MET A 196 -32.48 13.44 -3.30
N ALA A 197 -32.16 14.64 -2.80
CA ALA A 197 -33.16 15.63 -2.42
C ALA A 197 -33.99 16.10 -3.63
N ALA A 198 -33.35 16.36 -4.77
CA ALA A 198 -34.02 16.74 -6.01
C ALA A 198 -34.95 15.62 -6.51
N ALA A 199 -34.52 14.36 -6.42
CA ALA A 199 -35.35 13.23 -6.79
C ALA A 199 -36.53 13.01 -5.83
N LEU A 200 -36.34 13.19 -4.52
CA LEU A 200 -37.43 13.17 -3.53
C LEU A 200 -38.47 14.28 -3.78
N LEU A 201 -38.04 15.45 -4.26
CA LEU A 201 -38.93 16.52 -4.69
C LEU A 201 -39.66 16.16 -5.98
N ALA A 202 -38.97 15.57 -6.96
CA ALA A 202 -39.57 15.10 -8.22
C ALA A 202 -40.55 13.94 -8.02
N ALA A 203 -40.39 13.14 -6.96
CA ALA A 203 -41.30 12.04 -6.62
C ALA A 203 -42.72 12.52 -6.33
N ARG A 204 -42.87 13.80 -5.93
CA ARG A 204 -44.17 14.43 -5.69
C ARG A 204 -44.93 14.75 -6.98
N SER A 205 -44.22 14.96 -8.09
CA SER A 205 -44.82 15.30 -9.39
C SER A 205 -44.87 14.12 -10.36
N SER A 206 -43.91 13.19 -10.27
CA SER A 206 -43.84 12.00 -11.13
C SER A 206 -42.92 10.94 -10.49
N PRO A 207 -43.49 9.85 -9.93
CA PRO A 207 -42.72 8.78 -9.29
C PRO A 207 -41.63 8.17 -10.20
N ASP A 208 -41.92 7.98 -11.48
CA ASP A 208 -40.97 7.38 -12.44
C ASP A 208 -39.76 8.28 -12.74
N ALA A 209 -39.94 9.60 -12.77
CA ALA A 209 -38.84 10.54 -12.97
C ALA A 209 -37.94 10.65 -11.73
N ALA A 210 -38.48 10.40 -10.54
CA ALA A 210 -37.70 10.35 -9.31
C ALA A 210 -36.78 9.12 -9.28
N VAL A 211 -37.31 7.95 -9.65
CA VAL A 211 -36.50 6.72 -9.75
C VAL A 211 -35.40 6.89 -10.80
N GLY A 212 -35.72 7.44 -11.98
CA GLY A 212 -34.73 7.74 -13.02
C GLY A 212 -33.68 8.77 -12.58
N GLY A 213 -34.06 9.78 -11.81
CA GLY A 213 -33.15 10.80 -11.26
C GLY A 213 -32.18 10.25 -10.21
N ILE A 214 -32.65 9.39 -9.29
CA ILE A 214 -31.80 8.72 -8.29
C ILE A 214 -30.81 7.79 -8.99
N MET A 215 -31.31 6.94 -9.90
CA MET A 215 -30.46 6.00 -10.64
C MET A 215 -29.42 6.74 -11.51
N GLY A 216 -29.81 7.82 -12.17
CA GLY A 216 -28.88 8.63 -12.98
C GLY A 216 -27.81 9.33 -12.15
N ALA A 217 -28.17 9.87 -10.99
CA ALA A 217 -27.20 10.50 -10.07
C ALA A 217 -26.25 9.48 -9.45
N GLN A 218 -26.76 8.32 -9.04
CA GLN A 218 -25.94 7.22 -8.53
C GLN A 218 -25.00 6.68 -9.61
N ALA A 219 -25.49 6.51 -10.84
CA ALA A 219 -24.65 6.10 -11.97
C ALA A 219 -23.57 7.14 -12.30
N GLY A 220 -23.89 8.44 -12.21
CA GLY A 220 -22.92 9.52 -12.40
C GLY A 220 -21.83 9.54 -11.31
N ALA A 221 -22.20 9.32 -10.05
CA ALA A 221 -21.25 9.23 -8.94
C ALA A 221 -20.34 8.00 -9.06
N ILE A 222 -20.91 6.83 -9.38
CA ILE A 222 -20.14 5.60 -9.66
C ILE A 222 -19.20 5.82 -10.85
N GLN A 223 -19.67 6.45 -11.93
CA GLN A 223 -18.83 6.74 -13.09
C GLN A 223 -17.69 7.71 -12.76
N ALA A 224 -17.94 8.73 -11.93
CA ALA A 224 -16.91 9.65 -11.48
C ALA A 224 -15.84 8.93 -10.64
N GLN A 225 -16.27 8.06 -9.72
CA GLN A 225 -15.38 7.21 -8.92
C GLN A 225 -14.54 6.28 -9.80
N LEU A 226 -15.16 5.59 -10.76
CA LEU A 226 -14.47 4.73 -11.72
C LEU A 226 -13.47 5.51 -12.59
N ASN A 227 -13.78 6.74 -12.97
CA ASN A 227 -12.88 7.58 -13.76
C ASN A 227 -11.67 8.05 -12.94
N SER A 228 -11.87 8.45 -11.68
CA SER A 228 -10.78 8.81 -10.75
C SER A 228 -9.84 7.63 -10.54
N SER A 229 -10.40 6.45 -10.21
CA SER A 229 -9.65 5.19 -10.10
C SER A 229 -8.83 4.90 -11.36
N ARG A 230 -9.41 4.97 -12.56
CA ARG A 230 -8.65 4.79 -13.82
C ARG A 230 -7.58 5.86 -14.07
N GLY A 231 -7.77 7.07 -13.54
CA GLY A 231 -6.77 8.13 -13.55
C GLY A 231 -5.56 7.75 -12.70
N TYR A 232 -5.81 7.30 -11.47
CA TYR A 232 -4.80 6.85 -10.52
C TYR A 232 -4.01 5.64 -11.03
N GLU A 233 -4.69 4.67 -11.63
CA GLU A 233 -4.04 3.52 -12.24
C GLU A 233 -3.05 3.91 -13.35
N ARG A 234 -3.43 4.84 -14.24
CA ARG A 234 -2.52 5.34 -15.29
C ARG A 234 -1.36 6.13 -14.71
N GLU A 235 -1.60 6.90 -13.66
CA GLU A 235 -0.54 7.63 -12.95
C GLU A 235 0.46 6.64 -12.31
N ALA A 236 -0.04 5.58 -11.66
CA ALA A 236 0.76 4.53 -11.07
C ALA A 236 1.58 3.75 -12.12
N ASP A 237 0.97 3.35 -13.25
CA ASP A 237 1.68 2.70 -14.37
C ASP A 237 2.85 3.56 -14.87
N ARG A 238 2.61 4.87 -15.04
CA ARG A 238 3.59 5.84 -15.55
C ARG A 238 4.79 5.99 -14.65
N LEU A 239 4.55 6.17 -13.36
CA LEU A 239 5.61 6.37 -12.38
C LEU A 239 6.32 5.04 -12.09
N GLY A 240 5.57 3.93 -12.06
CA GLY A 240 6.11 2.58 -11.93
C GLY A 240 7.09 2.24 -13.05
N ILE A 241 6.76 2.51 -14.33
CA ILE A 241 7.69 2.34 -15.45
C ILE A 241 8.96 3.18 -15.26
N GLN A 242 8.84 4.43 -14.82
CA GLN A 242 10.00 5.30 -14.57
C GLN A 242 10.90 4.74 -13.47
N ARG A 243 10.31 4.24 -12.37
CA ARG A 243 11.03 3.58 -11.29
C ARG A 243 11.76 2.33 -11.77
N LEU A 244 11.12 1.50 -12.59
CA LEU A 244 11.76 0.31 -13.18
C LEU A 244 12.96 0.69 -14.05
N VAL A 245 12.81 1.69 -14.92
CA VAL A 245 13.90 2.20 -15.77
C VAL A 245 15.08 2.68 -14.91
N HIS A 246 14.83 3.53 -13.92
CA HIS A 246 15.90 4.14 -13.12
C HIS A 246 16.58 3.15 -12.15
N SER A 247 15.82 2.20 -11.60
CA SER A 247 16.36 1.15 -10.74
C SER A 247 17.11 0.05 -11.52
N GLY A 248 16.97 0.03 -12.85
CA GLY A 248 17.64 -0.92 -13.74
C GLY A 248 16.97 -2.29 -13.81
N TYR A 249 15.69 -2.39 -13.44
CA TYR A 249 14.83 -3.54 -13.79
C TYR A 249 14.39 -3.42 -15.25
N ASP A 250 13.86 -4.52 -15.83
CA ASP A 250 13.27 -4.44 -17.18
C ASP A 250 11.87 -3.83 -17.08
N PRO A 251 11.62 -2.61 -17.60
CA PRO A 251 10.30 -2.01 -17.56
C PRO A 251 9.27 -2.75 -18.44
N ARG A 252 9.71 -3.62 -19.35
CA ARG A 252 8.82 -4.51 -20.12
C ARG A 252 8.19 -5.60 -19.27
N ALA A 253 8.76 -5.87 -18.10
CA ALA A 253 8.21 -6.81 -17.13
C ALA A 253 6.81 -6.39 -16.65
N MET A 254 6.53 -5.08 -16.59
CA MET A 254 5.18 -4.59 -16.26
C MET A 254 4.14 -5.03 -17.29
N TRP A 255 4.45 -4.87 -18.58
CA TRP A 255 3.54 -5.27 -19.64
C TRP A 255 3.31 -6.79 -19.66
N THR A 256 4.40 -7.56 -19.59
CA THR A 256 4.33 -9.03 -19.61
C THR A 256 3.57 -9.59 -18.40
N PHE A 257 3.81 -9.05 -17.20
CA PHE A 257 3.07 -9.47 -16.01
C PHE A 257 1.59 -9.07 -16.06
N PHE A 258 1.27 -7.86 -16.51
CA PHE A 258 -0.13 -7.41 -16.61
C PHE A 258 -0.89 -8.16 -17.70
N GLU A 259 -0.25 -8.45 -18.83
CA GLU A 259 -0.82 -9.33 -19.85
C GLU A 259 -1.08 -10.74 -19.28
N LYS A 260 -0.15 -11.28 -18.49
CA LYS A 260 -0.33 -12.57 -17.80
C LYS A 260 -1.54 -12.54 -16.84
N LEU A 261 -1.70 -11.48 -16.05
CA LEU A 261 -2.87 -11.31 -15.17
C LEU A 261 -4.17 -11.28 -15.96
N GLN A 262 -4.21 -10.58 -17.11
CA GLN A 262 -5.39 -10.55 -17.97
C GLN A 262 -5.76 -11.94 -18.52
N HIS A 263 -4.76 -12.76 -18.83
CA HIS A 263 -4.98 -14.13 -19.35
C HIS A 263 -5.24 -15.16 -18.26
N TYR A 264 -4.85 -14.89 -17.01
CA TYR A 264 -5.13 -15.76 -15.86
C TYR A 264 -6.64 -15.98 -15.65
N ASP A 265 -7.44 -14.96 -15.96
CA ASP A 265 -8.92 -14.95 -15.98
C ASP A 265 -9.52 -16.02 -16.93
N SER A 266 -8.76 -16.50 -17.93
CA SER A 266 -9.27 -17.46 -18.92
C SER A 266 -9.09 -18.94 -18.51
N PHE A 267 -8.25 -19.24 -17.52
CA PHE A 267 -7.88 -20.62 -17.17
C PHE A 267 -8.25 -21.04 -15.73
N TYR A 268 -8.42 -20.09 -14.81
CA TYR A 268 -8.89 -20.32 -13.44
C TYR A 268 -10.22 -19.57 -13.24
N GLU A 269 -11.21 -20.21 -12.60
CA GLU A 269 -12.54 -19.60 -12.38
C GLU A 269 -12.43 -18.36 -11.47
N GLY A 270 -12.24 -17.19 -12.06
CA GLY A 270 -12.33 -15.89 -11.38
C GLY A 270 -11.28 -14.88 -11.80
N VAL A 271 -11.70 -13.61 -11.84
CA VAL A 271 -10.83 -12.45 -12.05
C VAL A 271 -9.80 -12.38 -10.90
N PRO A 272 -8.48 -12.36 -11.19
CA PRO A 272 -7.44 -12.20 -10.18
C PRO A 272 -7.76 -11.07 -9.19
N ALA A 273 -7.49 -11.30 -7.90
CA ALA A 273 -7.77 -10.30 -6.86
C ALA A 273 -7.13 -8.94 -7.17
N PHE A 274 -5.91 -8.92 -7.71
CA PHE A 274 -5.26 -7.70 -8.20
C PHE A 274 -6.11 -6.94 -9.22
N LEU A 275 -6.78 -7.62 -10.15
CA LEU A 275 -7.62 -6.95 -11.16
C LEU A 275 -8.96 -6.44 -10.61
N GLN A 276 -9.36 -6.88 -9.41
CA GLN A 276 -10.55 -6.36 -8.73
C GLN A 276 -10.27 -5.00 -8.09
N THR A 277 -9.06 -4.80 -7.55
CA THR A 277 -8.61 -3.52 -6.98
C THR A 277 -7.95 -2.61 -8.02
N HIS A 278 -7.31 -3.18 -9.03
CA HIS A 278 -6.60 -2.50 -10.12
C HIS A 278 -7.16 -2.90 -11.50
N PRO A 279 -8.32 -2.35 -11.93
CA PRO A 279 -8.91 -2.73 -13.21
C PRO A 279 -7.96 -2.50 -14.39
N LEU A 280 -7.56 -3.60 -15.05
CA LEU A 280 -6.68 -3.56 -16.21
C LEU A 280 -7.51 -3.46 -17.49
N THR A 281 -7.47 -2.29 -18.12
CA THR A 281 -8.16 -2.04 -19.39
C THR A 281 -7.20 -2.23 -20.57
N THR A 282 -7.75 -2.50 -21.76
CA THR A 282 -6.95 -2.53 -23.00
C THR A 282 -6.25 -1.19 -23.27
N GLU A 283 -6.84 -0.08 -22.84
CA GLU A 283 -6.24 1.25 -22.90
C GLU A 283 -4.96 1.33 -22.07
N ARG A 284 -4.97 0.82 -20.83
CA ARG A 284 -3.79 0.79 -19.96
C ARG A 284 -2.66 -0.03 -20.56
N LEU A 285 -2.95 -1.25 -21.03
CA LEU A 285 -1.95 -2.10 -21.68
C LEU A 285 -1.35 -1.42 -22.93
N ALA A 286 -2.19 -0.78 -23.75
CA ALA A 286 -1.73 -0.02 -24.91
C ALA A 286 -0.88 1.19 -24.52
N GLU A 287 -1.20 1.89 -23.43
CA GLU A 287 -0.39 3.00 -22.94
C GLU A 287 0.98 2.52 -22.42
N ILE A 288 1.02 1.46 -21.61
CA ILE A 288 2.25 0.84 -21.14
C ILE A 288 3.12 0.47 -22.34
N GLN A 289 2.56 -0.23 -23.33
CA GLN A 289 3.28 -0.63 -24.54
C GLN A 289 3.80 0.58 -25.33
N ASN A 290 3.01 1.64 -25.47
CA ASN A 290 3.40 2.87 -26.15
C ASN A 290 4.62 3.54 -25.46
N ARG A 291 4.61 3.60 -24.13
CA ARG A 291 5.71 4.18 -23.34
C ARG A 291 7.01 3.39 -23.50
N LEU A 292 6.91 2.07 -23.61
CA LEU A 292 8.05 1.19 -23.77
C LEU A 292 8.70 1.28 -25.17
N GLN A 293 8.04 1.87 -26.18
CA GLN A 293 8.57 1.94 -27.55
C GLN A 293 9.90 2.68 -27.64
N ASN A 294 10.07 3.75 -26.84
CA ASN A 294 11.27 4.57 -26.86
C ASN A 294 12.28 4.20 -25.76
N VAL A 295 11.97 3.18 -24.94
CA VAL A 295 12.89 2.70 -23.91
C VAL A 295 13.87 1.72 -24.58
N PRO A 296 15.20 1.98 -24.57
CA PRO A 296 16.16 1.04 -25.13
C PRO A 296 16.01 -0.35 -24.52
N TYR A 297 16.16 -1.38 -25.34
CA TYR A 297 16.22 -2.74 -24.82
C TYR A 297 17.53 -2.94 -24.05
N ARG A 298 17.41 -3.44 -22.83
CA ARG A 298 18.53 -3.91 -22.01
C ARG A 298 18.17 -5.28 -21.49
N GLN A 299 19.02 -6.26 -21.76
CA GLN A 299 18.88 -7.56 -21.12
C GLN A 299 19.20 -7.41 -19.63
N VAL A 300 18.18 -7.57 -18.79
CA VAL A 300 18.33 -7.68 -17.34
C VAL A 300 18.42 -9.17 -17.03
N GLN A 301 19.53 -9.59 -16.41
CA GLN A 301 19.65 -10.97 -15.96
C GLN A 301 19.15 -11.06 -14.52
N ASP A 302 18.22 -11.98 -14.28
CA ASP A 302 17.80 -12.29 -12.92
C ASP A 302 18.89 -13.07 -12.20
N GLY A 303 19.13 -12.70 -10.94
CA GLY A 303 19.95 -13.51 -10.05
C GLY A 303 19.22 -14.79 -9.65
N PRO A 304 19.95 -15.80 -9.12
CA PRO A 304 19.31 -17.03 -8.62
C PRO A 304 18.37 -16.75 -7.44
N ASN A 305 18.58 -15.66 -6.70
CA ASN A 305 17.85 -15.33 -5.47
C ASN A 305 16.33 -15.31 -5.65
N PHE A 306 15.80 -14.67 -6.71
CA PHE A 306 14.35 -14.63 -6.92
C PHE A 306 13.75 -16.03 -7.04
N GLN A 307 14.39 -16.91 -7.84
CA GLN A 307 13.92 -18.28 -8.02
C GLN A 307 14.04 -19.09 -6.72
N MET A 308 15.12 -18.87 -5.95
CA MET A 308 15.32 -19.52 -4.65
C MET A 308 14.22 -19.12 -3.66
N ILE A 309 13.87 -17.82 -3.60
CA ILE A 309 12.77 -17.31 -2.77
C ILE A 309 11.43 -17.85 -3.24
N ARG A 310 11.18 -17.93 -4.56
CA ARG A 310 9.99 -18.58 -5.10
C ARG A 310 9.87 -20.04 -4.66
N SER A 311 11.00 -20.75 -4.67
CA SER A 311 11.07 -22.15 -4.22
C SER A 311 10.91 -22.27 -2.70
N ARG A 312 11.45 -21.31 -1.92
CA ARG A 312 11.25 -21.20 -0.47
C ARG A 312 9.78 -21.04 -0.11
N ILE A 313 9.11 -20.05 -0.71
CA ILE A 313 7.70 -19.77 -0.48
C ILE A 313 6.86 -20.99 -0.86
N LYS A 314 7.15 -21.64 -2.01
CA LYS A 314 6.46 -22.86 -2.42
C LYS A 314 6.61 -24.00 -1.39
N ALA A 315 7.78 -24.14 -0.78
CA ALA A 315 8.05 -25.14 0.26
C ALA A 315 7.31 -24.82 1.58
N LEU A 316 7.17 -23.54 1.93
CA LEU A 316 6.57 -23.08 3.20
C LEU A 316 5.03 -22.96 3.13
N VAL A 317 4.44 -22.70 1.96
CA VAL A 317 2.99 -22.43 1.81
C VAL A 317 2.19 -23.69 1.46
N GLY A 318 2.80 -24.72 0.87
CA GLY A 318 2.14 -25.95 0.44
C GLY A 318 2.01 -27.02 1.52
N THR A 319 1.19 -28.05 1.28
CA THR A 319 1.24 -29.23 2.15
C THR A 319 2.49 -30.05 1.90
N PRO A 320 2.95 -30.80 2.90
CA PRO A 320 4.16 -31.58 2.77
C PRO A 320 4.21 -32.50 1.52
N ASN A 321 3.13 -33.24 1.27
CA ASN A 321 3.06 -34.16 0.14
C ASN A 321 2.98 -33.48 -1.24
N GLU A 322 2.44 -32.26 -1.32
CA GLU A 322 2.37 -31.48 -2.57
C GLU A 322 3.73 -30.91 -2.94
N ALA A 323 4.48 -30.41 -1.95
CA ALA A 323 5.84 -29.92 -2.14
C ALA A 323 6.75 -31.04 -2.69
N VAL A 324 6.78 -32.22 -2.05
CA VAL A 324 7.56 -33.38 -2.58
C VAL A 324 7.19 -33.67 -4.02
N ARG A 325 5.90 -33.82 -4.33
CA ARG A 325 5.45 -34.17 -5.69
C ARG A 325 5.87 -33.12 -6.71
N SER A 326 5.85 -31.84 -6.30
CA SER A 326 6.22 -30.73 -7.16
C SER A 326 7.71 -30.63 -7.48
N PHE A 327 8.57 -31.29 -6.69
CA PHE A 327 10.03 -31.28 -6.84
C PHE A 327 10.64 -32.67 -7.14
N ALA A 328 9.90 -33.76 -6.89
CA ALA A 328 10.38 -35.14 -7.05
C ALA A 328 10.26 -35.69 -8.48
N GLY A 329 9.60 -34.96 -9.39
CA GLY A 329 9.42 -35.36 -10.79
C GLY A 329 10.63 -35.07 -11.69
N GLU A 330 11.63 -34.33 -11.20
CA GLU A 330 12.75 -33.83 -12.00
C GLU A 330 14.08 -34.48 -11.58
N GLU A 331 14.90 -34.87 -12.57
CA GLU A 331 16.29 -35.31 -12.35
C GLU A 331 17.15 -34.07 -12.04
N LEU A 332 17.00 -33.53 -10.83
CA LEU A 332 17.74 -32.34 -10.38
C LEU A 332 19.23 -32.66 -10.25
N ASN A 333 20.07 -31.88 -10.93
CA ASN A 333 21.52 -32.00 -10.87
C ASN A 333 22.13 -30.76 -10.23
N PRO A 334 22.72 -30.88 -9.02
CA PRO A 334 23.33 -29.76 -8.30
C PRO A 334 24.43 -28.99 -9.06
N LYS A 335 24.98 -29.57 -10.13
CA LYS A 335 25.99 -28.90 -10.98
C LYS A 335 25.41 -27.80 -11.87
N TYR A 336 24.10 -27.80 -12.07
CA TYR A 336 23.43 -26.89 -12.96
C TYR A 336 22.84 -25.70 -12.17
N PRO A 337 23.25 -24.45 -12.46
CA PRO A 337 22.73 -23.27 -11.76
C PRO A 337 21.21 -23.16 -11.78
N GLN A 338 20.57 -23.60 -12.88
CA GLN A 338 19.13 -23.53 -13.03
C GLN A 338 18.36 -24.53 -12.16
N ASP A 339 19.02 -25.56 -11.60
CA ASP A 339 18.39 -26.57 -10.72
C ASP A 339 18.56 -26.18 -9.23
N GLN A 340 19.38 -25.16 -8.92
CA GLN A 340 19.68 -24.75 -7.54
C GLN A 340 18.43 -24.29 -6.76
N PRO A 341 17.52 -23.49 -7.33
CA PRO A 341 16.30 -23.08 -6.64
C PRO A 341 15.43 -24.26 -6.20
N GLU A 342 15.25 -25.24 -7.07
CA GLU A 342 14.43 -26.43 -6.86
C GLU A 342 15.06 -27.35 -5.81
N ILE A 343 16.39 -27.50 -5.87
CA ILE A 343 17.16 -28.20 -4.82
C ILE A 343 16.98 -27.50 -3.47
N TYR A 344 17.05 -26.18 -3.44
CA TYR A 344 16.88 -25.38 -2.24
C TYR A 344 15.46 -25.56 -1.65
N GLY A 345 14.41 -25.40 -2.46
CA GLY A 345 13.03 -25.61 -2.02
C GLY A 345 12.75 -27.05 -1.56
N TYR A 346 13.33 -28.05 -2.24
CA TYR A 346 13.21 -29.45 -1.82
C TYR A 346 13.88 -29.71 -0.45
N ALA A 347 15.02 -29.07 -0.20
CA ALA A 347 15.78 -29.21 1.04
C ALA A 347 15.11 -28.56 2.24
N GLU A 348 14.49 -27.38 2.03
CA GLU A 348 13.62 -26.73 3.03
C GLU A 348 12.52 -27.68 3.50
N TYR A 349 12.03 -28.51 2.59
CA TYR A 349 10.85 -29.31 2.80
C TYR A 349 11.12 -30.72 3.41
N THR A 350 12.19 -31.42 3.01
CA THR A 350 12.29 -32.88 3.27
C THR A 350 13.00 -33.34 4.54
N GLU A 351 13.50 -32.47 5.44
CA GLU A 351 14.47 -32.88 6.50
C GLU A 351 15.64 -33.74 5.94
N ALA A 352 15.83 -33.81 4.62
CA ALA A 352 16.59 -34.89 4.01
C ALA A 352 18.08 -34.55 4.00
N LEU A 353 18.70 -34.79 5.15
CA LEU A 353 20.12 -35.12 5.32
C LEU A 353 20.73 -35.88 4.13
N GLN A 354 19.95 -36.79 3.53
CA GLN A 354 20.37 -37.61 2.40
C GLN A 354 20.75 -36.81 1.13
N LYS A 355 20.34 -35.55 1.01
CA LYS A 355 20.77 -34.64 -0.08
C LYS A 355 21.49 -33.38 0.43
N LEU A 356 21.70 -33.25 1.74
CA LEU A 356 22.51 -32.18 2.33
C LEU A 356 23.98 -32.27 1.92
N ASP A 357 24.51 -33.46 1.63
CA ASP A 357 25.89 -33.60 1.13
C ASP A 357 26.05 -32.99 -0.28
N SER A 358 25.04 -33.11 -1.15
CA SER A 358 25.00 -32.40 -2.44
C SER A 358 24.86 -30.88 -2.28
N ILE A 359 24.18 -30.40 -1.24
CA ILE A 359 24.03 -28.98 -0.90
C ILE A 359 25.33 -28.43 -0.30
N ARG A 360 25.96 -29.16 0.63
CA ARG A 360 27.24 -28.82 1.28
C ARG A 360 28.41 -28.76 0.30
N LEU A 361 28.38 -29.55 -0.78
CA LEU A 361 29.33 -29.48 -1.89
C LEU A 361 29.34 -28.10 -2.57
N TYR A 362 28.25 -27.33 -2.48
CA TYR A 362 28.08 -26.01 -3.10
C TYR A 362 27.66 -24.88 -2.13
N ALA A 363 27.53 -25.16 -0.83
CA ALA A 363 27.18 -24.20 0.22
C ALA A 363 28.26 -23.12 0.48
N LYS A 364 29.35 -23.07 -0.31
CA LYS A 364 30.40 -22.06 -0.16
C LYS A 364 30.05 -20.67 -0.72
N VAL A 365 28.84 -20.44 -1.25
CA VAL A 365 28.64 -19.30 -2.18
C VAL A 365 27.35 -18.48 -2.00
N ASN A 366 26.36 -18.94 -1.21
CA ASN A 366 25.10 -18.18 -1.02
C ASN A 366 24.61 -18.26 0.45
N PRO A 367 24.23 -17.12 1.07
CA PRO A 367 23.77 -17.08 2.46
C PRO A 367 22.52 -17.92 2.72
N MET A 368 21.62 -18.09 1.75
CA MET A 368 20.40 -18.88 1.92
C MET A 368 20.70 -20.37 2.15
N PHE A 369 21.63 -20.94 1.37
CA PHE A 369 22.08 -22.33 1.59
C PHE A 369 22.84 -22.50 2.91
N LEU A 370 23.61 -21.48 3.32
CA LEU A 370 24.32 -21.50 4.60
C LEU A 370 23.33 -21.47 5.77
N SER A 371 22.31 -20.62 5.68
CA SER A 371 21.23 -20.49 6.66
C SER A 371 20.46 -21.80 6.79
N LEU A 372 20.03 -22.38 5.66
CA LEU A 372 19.31 -23.64 5.61
C LEU A 372 20.13 -24.82 6.18
N ASN A 373 21.40 -24.96 5.78
CA ASN A 373 22.25 -26.03 6.31
C ASN A 373 22.44 -25.92 7.83
N ALA A 374 22.59 -24.70 8.36
CA ALA A 374 22.70 -24.50 9.81
C ALA A 374 21.35 -24.75 10.52
N ALA A 375 20.23 -24.36 9.93
CA ALA A 375 18.89 -24.60 10.46
C ALA A 375 18.56 -26.10 10.53
N ILE A 376 18.84 -26.88 9.48
CA ILE A 376 18.59 -28.33 9.51
C ILE A 376 19.42 -29.01 10.60
N VAL A 377 20.71 -28.63 10.72
CA VAL A 377 21.59 -29.18 11.77
C VAL A 377 21.11 -28.77 13.16
N HIS A 378 20.55 -27.57 13.31
CA HIS A 378 19.90 -27.12 14.53
C HIS A 378 18.73 -28.04 14.87
N ASP A 379 17.80 -28.24 13.94
CA ASP A 379 16.55 -28.99 14.16
C ASP A 379 16.79 -30.48 14.45
N GLU A 380 17.93 -31.04 14.00
CA GLU A 380 18.42 -32.36 14.42
C GLU A 380 18.93 -32.43 15.87
N GLY A 381 18.94 -31.32 16.59
CA GLY A 381 19.45 -31.21 17.95
C GLY A 381 20.99 -31.14 18.04
N LYS A 382 21.70 -30.97 16.93
CA LYS A 382 23.18 -30.83 16.91
C LYS A 382 23.58 -29.37 17.09
N LEU A 383 23.14 -28.77 18.20
CA LEU A 383 23.18 -27.32 18.42
C LEU A 383 24.58 -26.71 18.36
N GLU A 384 25.61 -27.34 18.93
CA GLU A 384 27.00 -26.82 18.85
C GLU A 384 27.53 -26.80 17.41
N LEU A 385 27.20 -27.81 16.61
CA LEU A 385 27.56 -27.83 15.20
C LEU A 385 26.81 -26.75 14.42
N ALA A 386 25.52 -26.59 14.68
CA ALA A 386 24.72 -25.51 14.06
C ALA A 386 25.30 -24.13 14.40
N LEU A 387 25.68 -23.91 15.66
CA LEU A 387 26.28 -22.67 16.12
C LEU A 387 27.59 -22.35 15.38
N ASP A 388 28.44 -23.35 15.18
CA ASP A 388 29.69 -23.20 14.42
C ASP A 388 29.43 -22.93 12.92
N LEU A 389 28.40 -23.53 12.33
CA LEU A 389 28.00 -23.28 10.95
C LEU A 389 27.50 -21.84 10.78
N TYR A 390 26.61 -21.37 11.66
CA TYR A 390 26.15 -19.99 11.67
C TYR A 390 27.31 -19.00 11.88
N ARG A 391 28.24 -19.28 12.79
CA ARG A 391 29.41 -18.41 13.02
C ARG A 391 30.28 -18.28 11.76
N GLN A 392 30.50 -19.38 11.04
CA GLN A 392 31.26 -19.38 9.80
C GLN A 392 30.55 -18.61 8.68
N ALA A 393 29.22 -18.74 8.60
CA ALA A 393 28.40 -18.02 7.64
C ALA A 393 28.38 -16.51 7.91
N LEU A 394 28.19 -16.10 9.16
CA LEU A 394 28.19 -14.69 9.59
C LEU A 394 29.55 -14.01 9.42
N ALA A 395 30.65 -14.76 9.38
CA ALA A 395 31.97 -14.20 9.05
C ALA A 395 32.05 -13.72 7.59
N GLN A 396 31.22 -14.26 6.70
CA GLN A 396 31.13 -13.87 5.28
C GLN A 396 29.95 -12.93 5.02
N TYR A 397 28.82 -13.16 5.70
CA TYR A 397 27.56 -12.46 5.49
C TYR A 397 27.02 -11.91 6.83
N PRO A 398 27.66 -10.89 7.41
CA PRO A 398 27.34 -10.42 8.77
C PRO A 398 25.95 -9.79 8.91
N ASP A 399 25.37 -9.32 7.81
CA ASP A 399 24.14 -8.51 7.81
C ASP A 399 22.88 -9.31 7.45
N GLU A 400 23.02 -10.59 7.08
CA GLU A 400 21.89 -11.46 6.71
C GLU A 400 21.04 -11.80 7.94
N ARG A 401 19.76 -11.36 7.97
CA ARG A 401 18.91 -11.50 9.17
C ARG A 401 18.65 -12.95 9.52
N ALA A 402 18.39 -13.82 8.53
CA ALA A 402 18.14 -15.24 8.77
C ALA A 402 19.32 -15.92 9.50
N LEU A 403 20.56 -15.62 9.11
CA LEU A 403 21.76 -16.11 9.79
C LEU A 403 21.89 -15.56 11.21
N ASN A 404 21.64 -14.26 11.39
CA ASN A 404 21.70 -13.62 12.70
C ASN A 404 20.66 -14.23 13.66
N TYR A 405 19.41 -14.40 13.22
CA TYR A 405 18.34 -14.99 14.01
C TYR A 405 18.63 -16.45 14.35
N GLY A 406 19.08 -17.25 13.38
CA GLY A 406 19.45 -18.64 13.61
C GLY A 406 20.59 -18.78 14.61
N PHE A 407 21.62 -17.94 14.52
CA PHE A 407 22.73 -17.91 15.48
C PHE A 407 22.26 -17.56 16.89
N ILE A 408 21.44 -16.51 17.04
CA ILE A 408 20.87 -16.09 18.32
C ILE A 408 20.01 -17.19 18.93
N LYS A 409 19.05 -17.74 18.16
CA LYS A 409 18.19 -18.84 18.59
C LYS A 409 19.02 -20.03 19.08
N THR A 410 20.04 -20.42 18.33
CA THR A 410 20.93 -21.54 18.71
C THR A 410 21.68 -21.27 20.01
N MET A 411 22.15 -20.04 20.25
CA MET A 411 22.79 -19.70 21.54
C MET A 411 21.82 -19.77 22.72
N LEU A 412 20.59 -19.29 22.54
CA LEU A 412 19.54 -19.36 23.57
C LEU A 412 19.14 -20.82 23.86
N ASP A 413 18.99 -21.64 22.83
CA ASP A 413 18.67 -23.07 22.96
C ASP A 413 19.82 -23.87 23.63
N LEU A 414 21.05 -23.36 23.58
CA LEU A 414 22.24 -23.87 24.30
C LEU A 414 22.39 -23.29 25.73
N HIS A 415 21.48 -22.44 26.19
CA HIS A 415 21.59 -21.69 27.46
C HIS A 415 22.85 -20.81 27.57
N ARG A 416 23.33 -20.28 26.43
CA ARG A 416 24.44 -19.31 26.37
C ARG A 416 23.90 -17.88 26.39
N ASP A 417 22.99 -17.60 27.33
CA ASP A 417 22.13 -16.40 27.31
C ASP A 417 22.92 -15.09 27.36
N GLN A 418 23.97 -15.02 28.18
CA GLN A 418 24.80 -13.81 28.27
C GLN A 418 25.58 -13.55 26.96
N GLU A 419 26.03 -14.61 26.28
CA GLU A 419 26.69 -14.48 24.98
C GLU A 419 25.69 -14.06 23.90
N ALA A 420 24.48 -14.62 23.94
CA ALA A 420 23.39 -14.22 23.06
C ALA A 420 23.05 -12.74 23.23
N LEU A 421 22.87 -12.25 24.46
CA LEU A 421 22.60 -10.83 24.74
C LEU A 421 23.72 -9.92 24.23
N ASN A 422 24.99 -10.28 24.44
CA ASN A 422 26.12 -9.50 23.93
C ASN A 422 26.09 -9.40 22.39
N PHE A 423 25.74 -10.49 21.72
CA PHE A 423 25.59 -10.51 20.27
C PHE A 423 24.37 -9.68 19.81
N ILE A 424 23.21 -9.84 20.46
CA ILE A 424 21.98 -9.12 20.17
C ILE A 424 22.19 -7.61 20.32
N HIS A 425 22.75 -7.13 21.43
CA HIS A 425 23.04 -5.69 21.62
C HIS A 425 23.95 -5.14 20.52
N LYS A 426 24.95 -5.93 20.10
CA LYS A 426 25.81 -5.56 18.97
C LYS A 426 24.99 -5.43 17.70
N ARG A 427 24.06 -6.34 17.40
CA ARG A 427 23.19 -6.25 16.20
C ARG A 427 22.22 -5.08 16.26
N ILE A 428 21.56 -4.86 17.41
CA ILE A 428 20.68 -3.70 17.64
C ILE A 428 21.42 -2.38 17.41
N SER A 429 22.70 -2.29 17.79
CA SER A 429 23.49 -1.07 17.55
C SER A 429 23.69 -0.73 16.07
N TYR A 430 23.60 -1.73 15.17
CA TYR A 430 23.69 -1.52 13.72
C TYR A 430 22.30 -1.34 13.08
N ASN A 431 21.29 -2.06 13.56
CA ASN A 431 19.94 -1.98 13.07
C ASN A 431 18.93 -1.93 14.23
N GLN A 432 18.56 -0.71 14.62
CA GLN A 432 17.60 -0.48 15.69
C GLN A 432 16.16 -0.78 15.28
N GLN A 433 15.86 -0.93 13.98
CA GLN A 433 14.48 -1.15 13.51
C GLN A 433 14.07 -2.62 13.46
N ASP A 434 14.99 -3.54 13.75
CA ASP A 434 14.71 -4.96 13.73
C ASP A 434 14.00 -5.41 15.01
N ALA A 435 12.66 -5.38 14.98
CA ALA A 435 11.81 -5.79 16.09
C ALA A 435 12.20 -7.18 16.63
N LYS A 436 12.55 -8.13 15.76
CA LYS A 436 12.79 -9.52 16.16
C LYS A 436 14.00 -9.66 17.10
N LEU A 437 14.98 -8.76 17.01
CA LEU A 437 16.12 -8.75 17.93
C LEU A 437 15.68 -8.47 19.38
N TYR A 438 14.71 -7.58 19.58
CA TYR A 438 14.17 -7.27 20.91
C TYR A 438 13.33 -8.41 21.49
N ASP A 439 12.63 -9.20 20.67
CA ASP A 439 11.99 -10.46 21.10
C ASP A 439 13.04 -11.47 21.61
N TYR A 440 14.16 -11.63 20.90
CA TYR A 440 15.25 -12.47 21.38
C TYR A 440 15.95 -11.92 22.62
N GLU A 441 16.14 -10.60 22.71
CA GLU A 441 16.71 -9.93 23.87
C GLU A 441 15.86 -10.20 25.13
N ALA A 442 14.53 -10.07 24.99
CA ALA A 442 13.60 -10.37 26.06
C ALA A 442 13.73 -11.81 26.57
N ARG A 443 13.88 -12.79 25.66
CA ARG A 443 14.08 -14.20 26.01
C ARG A 443 15.40 -14.41 26.73
N GLY A 444 16.48 -13.79 26.27
CA GLY A 444 17.79 -13.84 26.93
C GLY A 444 17.75 -13.29 28.35
N PHE A 445 17.11 -12.12 28.56
CA PHE A 445 16.93 -11.57 29.91
C PHE A 445 16.04 -12.44 30.78
N ALA A 446 14.96 -13.00 30.24
CA ALA A 446 14.09 -13.91 30.98
C ALA A 446 14.84 -15.16 31.46
N ALA A 447 15.69 -15.76 30.61
CA ALA A 447 16.52 -16.91 30.96
C ALA A 447 17.52 -16.60 32.09
N LEU A 448 18.01 -15.37 32.16
CA LEU A 448 18.87 -14.87 33.25
C LEU A 448 18.10 -14.40 34.50
N ASN A 449 16.77 -14.59 34.55
CA ASN A 449 15.88 -14.10 35.61
C ASN A 449 15.90 -12.57 35.79
N GLN A 450 16.17 -11.82 34.72
CA GLN A 450 16.15 -10.35 34.69
C GLN A 450 14.81 -9.88 34.11
N GLN A 451 13.77 -9.93 34.94
CA GLN A 451 12.38 -9.75 34.52
C GLN A 451 12.07 -8.30 34.11
N LEU A 452 12.61 -7.30 34.81
CA LEU A 452 12.45 -5.89 34.41
C LEU A 452 12.99 -5.65 33.01
N LEU A 453 14.22 -6.09 32.72
CA LEU A 453 14.85 -5.90 31.41
C LEU A 453 14.16 -6.74 30.33
N SER A 454 13.71 -7.96 30.65
CA SER A 454 12.94 -8.78 29.72
C SER A 454 11.66 -8.08 29.25
N HIS A 455 10.88 -7.54 30.18
CA HIS A 455 9.68 -6.78 29.84
C HIS A 455 10.00 -5.45 29.16
N GLN A 456 11.11 -4.79 29.49
CA GLN A 456 11.55 -3.60 28.76
C GLN A 456 11.92 -3.92 27.31
N ALA A 457 12.62 -5.03 27.05
CA ALA A 457 12.92 -5.50 25.70
C ALA A 457 11.64 -5.86 24.92
N LEU A 458 10.66 -6.52 25.55
CA LEU A 458 9.35 -6.74 24.94
C LEU A 458 8.62 -5.42 24.60
N ALA A 459 8.80 -4.38 25.42
CA ALA A 459 8.24 -3.07 25.10
C ALA A 459 8.85 -2.50 23.81
N TYR A 460 10.17 -2.56 23.65
CA TYR A 460 10.82 -2.18 22.39
C TYR A 460 10.33 -3.02 21.20
N TYR A 461 10.19 -4.34 21.37
CA TYR A 461 9.59 -5.19 20.34
C TYR A 461 8.21 -4.65 19.89
N TYR A 462 7.31 -4.37 20.83
CA TYR A 462 5.98 -3.85 20.50
C TYR A 462 6.01 -2.43 19.93
N GLU A 463 6.95 -1.57 20.34
CA GLU A 463 7.15 -0.25 19.73
C GLU A 463 7.51 -0.35 18.25
N HIS A 464 8.46 -1.23 17.90
CA HIS A 464 8.84 -1.48 16.49
C HIS A 464 7.76 -2.23 15.70
N MET A 465 6.82 -2.88 16.39
CA MET A 465 5.61 -3.45 15.78
C MET A 465 4.44 -2.45 15.77
N ASP A 466 4.68 -1.18 16.07
CA ASP A 466 3.69 -0.08 16.10
C ASP A 466 2.55 -0.27 17.13
N ASN A 467 2.73 -1.21 18.06
CA ASN A 467 1.76 -1.52 19.11
C ASN A 467 2.13 -0.84 20.43
N PHE A 468 2.01 0.49 20.46
CA PHE A 468 2.37 1.31 21.62
C PHE A 468 1.54 1.00 22.88
N SER A 469 0.34 0.43 22.72
CA SER A 469 -0.47 -0.01 23.87
C SER A 469 0.16 -1.23 24.54
N ALA A 470 0.51 -2.26 23.76
CA ALA A 470 1.17 -3.44 24.29
C ALA A 470 2.55 -3.09 24.86
N ALA A 471 3.29 -2.19 24.22
CA ALA A 471 4.56 -1.69 24.74
C ALA A 471 4.41 -1.04 26.13
N LEU A 472 3.41 -0.16 26.29
CA LEU A 472 3.12 0.48 27.56
C LEU A 472 2.76 -0.54 28.64
N ASP A 473 1.98 -1.56 28.30
CA ASP A 473 1.61 -2.64 29.23
C ASP A 473 2.84 -3.42 29.69
N GLN A 474 3.77 -3.75 28.78
CA GLN A 474 5.02 -4.44 29.13
C GLN A 474 5.88 -3.59 30.09
N LEU A 475 6.04 -2.28 29.85
CA LEU A 475 6.79 -1.42 30.76
C LEU A 475 6.16 -1.33 32.16
N GLN A 476 4.83 -1.35 32.25
CA GLN A 476 4.15 -1.39 33.54
C GLN A 476 4.38 -2.71 34.28
N ILE A 477 4.49 -3.82 33.55
CA ILE A 477 4.87 -5.11 34.13
C ILE A 477 6.34 -5.07 34.57
N ALA A 478 7.24 -4.48 33.76
CA ALA A 478 8.65 -4.30 34.08
C ALA A 478 8.87 -3.59 35.43
N LEU A 479 8.13 -2.51 35.70
CA LEU A 479 8.21 -1.80 37.00
C LEU A 479 7.71 -2.63 38.19
N LYS A 480 6.86 -3.63 37.96
CA LYS A 480 6.29 -4.51 38.98
C LYS A 480 7.09 -5.80 39.17
N ALA A 481 8.09 -6.07 38.34
CA ALA A 481 8.86 -7.30 38.32
C ALA A 481 9.64 -7.59 39.62
N GLY A 482 9.90 -6.55 40.42
CA GLY A 482 10.53 -6.68 41.74
C GLY A 482 12.06 -6.73 41.71
N ASP A 483 12.68 -6.71 40.53
CA ASP A 483 14.13 -6.63 40.29
C ASP A 483 14.53 -5.24 39.72
N GLY A 484 15.76 -5.15 39.22
CA GLY A 484 16.34 -3.97 38.57
C GLY A 484 16.86 -2.86 39.49
N ASP A 485 17.92 -2.18 39.03
CA ASP A 485 18.54 -1.05 39.72
C ASP A 485 17.80 0.28 39.50
N PHE A 486 18.28 1.34 40.16
CA PHE A 486 17.68 2.68 40.05
C PHE A 486 17.68 3.20 38.60
N TYR A 487 18.77 3.01 37.86
CA TYR A 487 18.92 3.53 36.50
C TYR A 487 17.99 2.81 35.52
N GLN A 488 17.89 1.49 35.65
CA GLN A 488 16.98 0.67 34.84
C GLN A 488 15.52 1.08 35.08
N LYS A 489 15.11 1.25 36.34
CA LYS A 489 13.76 1.72 36.67
C LYS A 489 13.47 3.11 36.13
N SER A 490 14.41 4.05 36.29
CA SER A 490 14.27 5.40 35.74
C SER A 490 14.18 5.40 34.20
N SER A 491 14.90 4.51 33.52
CA SER A 491 14.80 4.35 32.07
C SER A 491 13.40 3.87 31.64
N VAL A 492 12.86 2.85 32.31
CA VAL A 492 11.51 2.34 32.08
C VAL A 492 10.45 3.42 32.33
N GLU A 493 10.58 4.18 33.43
CA GLU A 493 9.66 5.30 33.73
C GLU A 493 9.69 6.41 32.67
N ALA A 494 10.88 6.75 32.17
CA ALA A 494 11.02 7.72 31.08
C ALA A 494 10.32 7.23 29.81
N GLN A 495 10.51 5.96 29.44
CA GLN A 495 9.88 5.34 28.27
C GLN A 495 8.35 5.30 28.39
N ILE A 496 7.82 4.98 29.57
CA ILE A 496 6.37 5.06 29.86
C ILE A 496 5.83 6.46 29.59
N ASN A 497 6.53 7.51 30.02
CA ASN A 497 6.09 8.89 29.80
C ASN A 497 6.09 9.26 28.32
N THR A 498 7.10 8.81 27.57
CA THR A 498 7.16 8.97 26.11
C THR A 498 5.96 8.30 25.43
N LEU A 499 5.70 7.02 25.72
CA LEU A 499 4.59 6.28 25.10
C LEU A 499 3.21 6.85 25.45
N LYS A 500 3.02 7.34 26.69
CA LYS A 500 1.79 8.03 27.06
C LYS A 500 1.53 9.27 26.20
N ASN A 501 2.57 10.03 25.89
CA ASN A 501 2.44 11.22 25.03
C ASN A 501 2.09 10.83 23.59
N VAL A 502 2.71 9.77 23.05
CA VAL A 502 2.38 9.23 21.72
C VAL A 502 0.91 8.81 21.65
N LEU A 503 0.45 8.00 22.62
CA LEU A 503 -0.94 7.54 22.66
C LEU A 503 -1.96 8.68 22.86
N LEU A 504 -1.59 9.76 23.56
CA LEU A 504 -2.42 10.95 23.69
C LEU A 504 -2.51 11.71 22.36
N ALA A 505 -1.42 11.84 21.62
CA ALA A 505 -1.41 12.46 20.30
C ALA A 505 -2.29 11.67 19.31
N ASP A 506 -2.15 10.35 19.25
CA ASP A 506 -2.97 9.48 18.39
C ASP A 506 -4.47 9.55 18.76
N LYS A 507 -4.81 9.75 20.03
CA LYS A 507 -6.20 9.99 20.47
C LYS A 507 -6.72 11.37 20.07
N ALA A 508 -5.87 12.38 20.05
CA ALA A 508 -6.26 13.73 19.66
C ALA A 508 -6.51 13.83 18.14
N ASN A 509 -5.67 13.16 17.34
CA ASN A 509 -5.81 13.12 15.88
C ASN A 509 -7.10 12.42 15.46
N ARG A 510 -7.49 11.32 16.13
CA ARG A 510 -8.77 10.62 15.90
C ARG A 510 -10.05 11.42 16.18
N LYS A 511 -9.96 12.54 16.90
CA LYS A 511 -11.12 13.39 17.26
C LYS A 511 -11.31 14.58 16.34
N LYS A 512 -10.32 14.88 15.51
CA LYS A 512 -10.44 15.84 14.41
C LYS A 512 -11.01 15.13 13.20
#